data_AF-A0A0G2HVT1-F1
#
_entry.id   AF-A0A0G2HVT1-F1
#
_cell.length_a   1.000
_cell.length_b   1.000
_cell.length_c   1.000
_cell.angle_alpha   90.00
_cell.angle_beta   90.00
_cell.angle_gamma   90.00
#
_symmetry.space_group_name_H-M   'P 1'
#
loop_
_entity.id
_entity.type
_entity.pdbx_description
1 polymer ?
#
loop_
_entity_poly.entity_id
_entity_poly.type
_entity_poly.pdbx_seq_one_letter_code
_entity_poly.pdbx_strand_id
1 'polypeptide(L)'
;MSRPNSVSRKKVAIVGSGCAGIAALWALNRTPHDVYVYEAADRLGGHTNTVPWTRGKYRTAVDTGFIVLNSATYPNFINFLDKIDVQTEPTEMTFGVSRDHGLFEWAGTNLDSIFTQRRHIFSPRMWRMIFDIVRFNQFALDLLAEDDAQRATAYRVNGNGNGHGMSTPKFVEVEETIGDYLRREGYSDAFRDDYLIPMTAAVWRKSNIDQVSLTYNMNILQHIPRSTFGDVLVTLNPLHEPDPKTVQGRYEYAHPLYNGDSVRAQALLAKIQNRRGISYAGAWTKYGFHEDGFSTEAGRQYWG
;
A
#
# COMPACT_ATOMS: atom_id res chain seq x y z
N MET A 1 29.50 -40.42 28.58
CA MET A 1 28.21 -39.92 28.06
C MET A 1 28.24 -38.39 28.16
N SER A 2 28.51 -37.71 27.05
CA SER A 2 28.45 -36.24 26.95
C SER A 2 26.99 -35.78 26.98
N ARG A 3 26.66 -34.81 27.85
CA ARG A 3 25.33 -34.16 27.85
C ARG A 3 25.12 -33.49 26.48
N PRO A 4 23.94 -33.61 25.85
CA PRO A 4 23.65 -32.85 24.64
C PRO A 4 23.70 -31.36 25.00
N ASN A 5 24.44 -30.58 24.21
CA ASN A 5 24.48 -29.12 24.31
C ASN A 5 23.04 -28.58 24.22
N SER A 6 22.43 -28.22 25.36
CA SER A 6 21.16 -27.51 25.35
C SER A 6 21.44 -26.08 24.90
N VAL A 7 21.27 -25.81 23.61
CA VAL A 7 21.26 -24.42 23.13
C VAL A 7 20.10 -23.73 23.85
N SER A 8 20.43 -22.78 24.72
CA SER A 8 19.43 -21.96 25.43
C SER A 8 18.59 -21.23 24.37
N ARG A 9 17.29 -21.57 24.29
CA ARG A 9 16.35 -20.89 23.40
C ARG A 9 16.23 -19.45 23.84
N LYS A 10 16.53 -18.52 22.94
CA LYS A 10 16.38 -17.10 23.22
C LYS A 10 14.90 -16.73 23.13
N LYS A 11 14.40 -15.99 24.12
CA LYS A 11 13.04 -15.45 24.12
C LYS A 11 12.99 -14.20 23.26
N VAL A 12 12.05 -14.14 22.33
CA VAL A 12 11.83 -13.01 21.42
C VAL A 12 10.40 -12.51 21.60
N ALA A 13 10.25 -11.20 21.82
CA ALA A 13 8.96 -10.55 21.85
C ALA A 13 8.73 -9.80 20.52
N ILE A 14 7.62 -10.09 19.86
CA ILE A 14 7.12 -9.35 18.71
C ILE A 14 6.01 -8.44 19.23
N VAL A 15 6.13 -7.14 19.01
CA VAL A 15 5.13 -6.14 19.43
C VAL A 15 4.37 -5.67 18.19
N GLY A 16 3.09 -6.01 18.12
CA GLY A 16 2.21 -5.81 16.97
C GLY A 16 2.09 -7.07 16.10
N SER A 17 0.85 -7.40 15.74
CA SER A 17 0.49 -8.58 14.94
C SER A 17 -0.02 -8.24 13.54
N GLY A 18 0.31 -7.04 13.04
CA GLY A 18 0.10 -6.69 11.63
C GLY A 18 0.97 -7.54 10.70
N CYS A 19 0.91 -7.26 9.40
CA CYS A 19 1.65 -8.00 8.36
C CYS A 19 3.13 -8.24 8.72
N ALA A 20 3.85 -7.22 9.19
CA ALA A 20 5.26 -7.34 9.59
C ALA A 20 5.47 -8.24 10.82
N GLY A 21 4.55 -8.20 11.79
CA GLY A 21 4.62 -9.04 12.98
C GLY A 21 4.36 -10.51 12.66
N ILE A 22 3.37 -10.79 11.81
CA ILE A 22 3.09 -12.15 11.31
C ILE A 22 4.26 -12.66 10.47
N ALA A 23 4.84 -11.83 9.59
CA ALA A 23 6.01 -12.19 8.82
C ALA A 23 7.22 -12.53 9.72
N ALA A 24 7.47 -11.71 10.75
CA ALA A 24 8.52 -11.96 11.72
C ALA A 24 8.27 -13.24 12.53
N LEU A 25 7.02 -13.49 12.96
CA LEU A 25 6.63 -14.73 13.62
C LEU A 25 6.91 -15.94 12.72
N TRP A 26 6.50 -15.86 11.46
CA TRP A 26 6.69 -16.93 10.49
C TRP A 26 8.18 -17.24 10.24
N ALA A 27 9.01 -16.22 10.11
CA ALA A 27 10.46 -16.39 9.97
C ALA A 27 11.10 -17.00 11.23
N LEU A 28 10.74 -16.49 12.41
CA LEU A 28 11.30 -16.96 13.69
C LEU A 28 10.78 -18.33 14.10
N ASN A 29 9.60 -18.75 13.65
CA ASN A 29 9.03 -20.06 13.99
C ASN A 29 9.91 -21.23 13.49
N ARG A 30 10.77 -21.00 12.49
CA ARG A 30 11.73 -21.98 11.97
C ARG A 30 13.09 -21.97 12.67
N THR A 31 13.22 -21.25 13.78
CA THR A 31 14.48 -21.03 14.49
C THR A 31 14.36 -21.48 15.96
N PRO A 32 15.48 -21.72 16.68
CA PRO A 32 15.45 -22.15 18.08
C PRO A 32 15.16 -20.99 19.06
N HIS A 33 14.11 -20.21 18.79
CA HIS A 33 13.66 -19.10 19.62
C HIS A 33 12.29 -19.43 20.26
N ASP A 34 12.05 -18.88 21.45
CA ASP A 34 10.72 -18.89 22.07
C ASP A 34 10.06 -17.55 21.75
N VAL A 35 9.07 -17.56 20.87
CA VAL A 35 8.49 -16.33 20.30
C VAL A 35 7.17 -16.01 21.00
N TYR A 36 7.02 -14.75 21.42
CA TYR A 36 5.82 -14.22 22.06
C TYR A 36 5.32 -13.04 21.25
N VAL A 37 4.03 -13.04 20.87
CA VAL A 37 3.41 -11.92 20.15
C VAL A 37 2.53 -11.14 21.12
N TYR A 38 2.71 -9.82 21.14
CA TYR A 38 1.90 -8.89 21.92
C TYR A 38 1.11 -8.01 20.95
N GLU A 39 -0.21 -8.07 21.04
CA GLU A 39 -1.14 -7.27 20.25
C GLU A 39 -1.99 -6.42 21.19
N ALA A 40 -2.21 -5.15 20.82
CA ALA A 40 -3.01 -4.22 21.60
C ALA A 40 -4.51 -4.43 21.35
N ALA A 41 -4.89 -4.84 20.14
CA ALA A 41 -6.26 -5.18 19.79
C ALA A 41 -6.68 -6.57 20.33
N ASP A 42 -7.99 -6.83 20.31
CA ASP A 42 -8.60 -8.13 20.61
C ASP A 42 -8.50 -9.13 19.44
N ARG A 43 -7.82 -8.74 18.35
CA ARG A 43 -7.65 -9.52 17.13
C ARG A 43 -6.26 -9.34 16.55
N LEU A 44 -5.81 -10.34 15.79
CA LEU A 44 -4.59 -10.24 15.00
C LEU A 44 -4.84 -9.49 13.67
N GLY A 45 -3.75 -9.07 13.00
CA GLY A 45 -3.78 -8.62 11.60
C GLY A 45 -3.69 -7.10 11.39
N GLY A 46 -3.89 -6.28 12.42
CA GLY A 46 -3.79 -4.82 12.31
C GLY A 46 -4.74 -4.26 11.23
N HIS A 47 -4.21 -3.64 10.18
CA HIS A 47 -5.02 -3.09 9.09
C HIS A 47 -5.77 -4.12 8.25
N THR A 48 -5.34 -5.38 8.25
CA THR A 48 -6.10 -6.47 7.62
C THR A 48 -7.32 -6.74 8.49
N ASN A 49 -8.52 -6.42 7.99
CA ASN A 49 -9.75 -6.50 8.78
C ASN A 49 -10.94 -6.97 7.95
N THR A 50 -11.40 -8.18 8.27
CA THR A 50 -12.59 -8.80 7.67
C THR A 50 -13.71 -8.82 8.69
N VAL A 51 -14.88 -8.29 8.32
CA VAL A 51 -15.99 -8.08 9.24
C VAL A 51 -17.27 -8.69 8.69
N PRO A 52 -18.21 -9.12 9.56
CA PRO A 52 -19.46 -9.67 9.09
C PRO A 52 -20.40 -8.58 8.54
N TRP A 53 -20.97 -8.83 7.37
CA TRP A 53 -22.07 -8.06 6.78
C TRP A 53 -23.37 -8.87 6.84
N THR A 54 -24.47 -8.24 7.23
CA THR A 54 -25.75 -8.92 7.41
C THR A 54 -26.87 -8.27 6.60
N ARG A 55 -27.71 -9.11 5.96
CA ARG A 55 -28.96 -8.67 5.34
C ARG A 55 -30.05 -9.69 5.61
N GLY A 56 -30.96 -9.36 6.53
CA GLY A 56 -31.97 -10.29 7.02
C GLY A 56 -31.30 -11.52 7.65
N LYS A 57 -31.61 -12.72 7.12
CA LYS A 57 -31.01 -13.99 7.58
C LYS A 57 -29.65 -14.31 6.96
N TYR A 58 -29.22 -13.55 5.94
CA TYR A 58 -27.98 -13.82 5.22
C TYR A 58 -26.81 -13.07 5.85
N ARG A 59 -25.64 -13.73 5.90
CA ARG A 59 -24.39 -13.17 6.40
C ARG A 59 -23.25 -13.48 5.42
N THR A 60 -22.37 -12.53 5.20
CA THR A 60 -21.13 -12.70 4.44
C THR A 60 -19.97 -11.97 5.13
N ALA A 61 -18.74 -12.30 4.76
CA ALA A 61 -17.54 -11.61 5.21
C ALA A 61 -17.19 -10.47 4.24
N VAL A 62 -16.77 -9.32 4.76
CA VAL A 62 -16.39 -8.14 3.98
C VAL A 62 -15.07 -7.59 4.50
N ASP A 63 -14.11 -7.45 3.61
CA ASP A 63 -12.81 -6.85 3.90
C ASP A 63 -12.96 -5.33 3.92
N THR A 64 -12.58 -4.73 5.04
CA THR A 64 -12.65 -3.27 5.26
C THR A 64 -11.28 -2.62 5.32
N GLY A 65 -10.23 -3.44 5.33
CA GLY A 65 -8.85 -3.03 5.24
C GLY A 65 -8.03 -4.15 4.61
N PHE A 66 -7.12 -3.77 3.71
CA PHE A 66 -6.37 -4.68 2.84
C PHE A 66 -7.26 -5.61 1.99
N ILE A 67 -7.99 -5.00 1.05
CA ILE A 67 -9.02 -5.67 0.25
C ILE A 67 -8.43 -6.42 -0.96
N VAL A 68 -7.34 -5.91 -1.51
CA VAL A 68 -6.78 -6.35 -2.79
C VAL A 68 -5.26 -6.41 -2.73
N LEU A 69 -4.69 -7.33 -3.51
CA LEU A 69 -3.26 -7.46 -3.74
C LEU A 69 -2.99 -7.54 -5.25
N ASN A 70 -1.81 -7.10 -5.67
CA ASN A 70 -1.37 -7.19 -7.06
C ASN A 70 -0.17 -8.12 -7.15
N SER A 71 -0.26 -9.13 -8.02
CA SER A 71 0.77 -10.17 -8.17
C SER A 71 2.17 -9.65 -8.52
N ALA A 72 2.26 -8.55 -9.26
CA ALA A 72 3.54 -7.95 -9.61
C ALA A 72 4.22 -7.24 -8.42
N THR A 73 3.46 -6.78 -7.43
CA THR A 73 3.96 -5.95 -6.32
C THR A 73 3.92 -6.64 -4.96
N TYR A 74 3.36 -7.86 -4.87
CA TYR A 74 3.21 -8.63 -3.63
C TYR A 74 3.82 -10.05 -3.69
N PRO A 75 5.04 -10.25 -4.26
CA PRO A 75 5.59 -11.59 -4.46
C PRO A 75 5.87 -12.34 -3.14
N ASN A 76 6.37 -11.66 -2.09
CA ASN A 76 6.65 -12.33 -0.82
C ASN A 76 5.36 -12.67 -0.08
N PHE A 77 4.38 -11.77 -0.10
CA PHE A 77 3.09 -12.02 0.53
C PHE A 77 2.33 -13.17 -0.15
N ILE A 78 2.29 -13.22 -1.48
CA ILE A 78 1.66 -14.32 -2.22
C ILE A 78 2.34 -15.66 -1.89
N ASN A 79 3.67 -15.70 -1.93
CA ASN A 79 4.40 -16.91 -1.57
C ASN A 79 4.12 -17.34 -0.12
N PHE A 80 3.95 -16.38 0.81
CA PHE A 80 3.51 -16.70 2.16
C PHE A 80 2.12 -17.36 2.18
N LEU A 81 1.13 -16.76 1.50
CA LEU A 81 -0.22 -17.31 1.40
C LEU A 81 -0.23 -18.74 0.83
N ASP A 82 0.55 -18.96 -0.25
CA ASP A 82 0.69 -20.29 -0.86
C ASP A 82 1.28 -21.31 0.12
N LYS A 83 2.24 -20.91 0.96
CA LYS A 83 2.86 -21.79 1.97
C LYS A 83 1.92 -22.15 3.12
N ILE A 84 0.90 -21.33 3.39
CA ILE A 84 -0.11 -21.58 4.42
C ILE A 84 -1.45 -22.05 3.84
N ASP A 85 -1.47 -22.39 2.54
CA ASP A 85 -2.64 -22.90 1.82
C ASP A 85 -3.85 -21.94 1.84
N VAL A 86 -3.59 -20.64 1.75
CA VAL A 86 -4.62 -19.61 1.60
C VAL A 86 -4.77 -19.24 0.14
N GLN A 87 -5.94 -19.53 -0.42
CA GLN A 87 -6.24 -19.27 -1.82
C GLN A 87 -6.49 -17.78 -2.07
N THR A 88 -6.01 -17.29 -3.21
CA THR A 88 -6.35 -15.97 -3.73
C THR A 88 -7.39 -16.10 -4.83
N GLU A 89 -8.29 -15.13 -4.93
CA GLU A 89 -9.31 -15.08 -5.97
C GLU A 89 -9.02 -13.93 -6.94
N PRO A 90 -9.03 -14.17 -8.26
CA PRO A 90 -8.91 -13.11 -9.24
C PRO A 90 -10.07 -12.12 -9.13
N THR A 91 -9.75 -10.83 -9.20
CA THR A 91 -10.74 -9.76 -9.21
C THR A 91 -10.30 -8.61 -10.11
N GLU A 92 -11.25 -7.86 -10.64
CA GLU A 92 -10.97 -6.71 -11.48
C GLU A 92 -10.91 -5.44 -10.63
N MET A 93 -9.74 -4.82 -10.57
CA MET A 93 -9.59 -3.50 -9.94
C MET A 93 -9.90 -2.42 -10.96
N THR A 94 -11.17 -2.06 -11.02
CA THR A 94 -11.65 -0.97 -11.86
C THR A 94 -11.61 0.35 -11.10
N PHE A 95 -11.32 1.44 -11.81
CA PHE A 95 -11.25 2.78 -11.23
C PHE A 95 -12.14 3.74 -12.02
N GLY A 96 -12.81 4.62 -11.28
CA GLY A 96 -13.64 5.68 -11.82
C GLY A 96 -13.61 6.90 -10.93
N VAL A 97 -13.83 8.06 -11.55
CA VAL A 97 -13.84 9.36 -10.89
C VAL A 97 -15.18 10.03 -11.17
N SER A 98 -15.77 10.61 -10.13
CA SER A 98 -16.90 11.54 -10.23
C SER A 98 -16.56 12.81 -9.48
N ARG A 99 -16.68 13.95 -10.14
CA ARG A 99 -16.31 15.27 -9.61
C ARG A 99 -17.48 16.24 -9.72
N ASP A 100 -17.51 17.20 -8.78
CA ASP A 100 -18.50 18.28 -8.68
C ASP A 100 -19.95 17.76 -8.78
N HIS A 101 -20.29 16.77 -7.95
CA HIS A 101 -21.64 16.15 -7.94
C HIS A 101 -22.06 15.55 -9.30
N GLY A 102 -21.11 14.94 -10.02
CA GLY A 102 -21.38 14.27 -11.30
C GLY A 102 -21.33 15.22 -12.51
N LEU A 103 -20.87 16.46 -12.37
CA LEU A 103 -20.62 17.32 -13.54
C LEU A 103 -19.52 16.76 -14.44
N PHE A 104 -18.60 15.97 -13.89
CA PHE A 104 -17.57 15.27 -14.65
C PHE A 104 -17.39 13.85 -14.14
N GLU A 105 -17.47 12.88 -15.05
CA GLU A 105 -17.33 11.47 -14.73
C GLU A 105 -16.59 10.71 -15.83
N TRP A 106 -15.70 9.81 -15.43
CA TRP A 106 -15.08 8.83 -16.32
C TRP A 106 -14.67 7.59 -15.52
N ALA A 107 -14.58 6.46 -16.20
CA ALA A 107 -14.02 5.23 -15.65
C ALA A 107 -13.17 4.50 -16.68
N GLY A 108 -12.15 3.78 -16.22
CA GLY A 108 -11.15 3.13 -17.06
C GLY A 108 -11.51 1.71 -17.53
N THR A 109 -12.76 1.25 -17.36
CA THR A 109 -13.17 -0.13 -17.68
C THR A 109 -13.20 -0.45 -19.16
N ASN A 110 -13.70 0.46 -19.99
CA ASN A 110 -13.78 0.33 -21.45
C ASN A 110 -13.97 1.71 -22.11
N LEU A 111 -14.01 1.77 -23.45
CA LEU A 111 -14.18 3.04 -24.16
C LEU A 111 -15.51 3.74 -23.83
N ASP A 112 -16.59 2.97 -23.63
CA ASP A 112 -17.89 3.52 -23.27
C ASP A 112 -17.87 4.13 -21.86
N SER A 113 -17.13 3.54 -20.93
CA SER A 113 -16.97 4.05 -19.57
C SER A 113 -16.02 5.24 -19.49
N ILE A 114 -15.09 5.38 -20.43
CA ILE A 114 -14.27 6.59 -20.53
C ILE A 114 -15.16 7.77 -20.91
N PHE A 115 -16.15 7.54 -21.78
CA PHE A 115 -17.12 8.54 -22.22
C PHE A 115 -18.52 8.32 -21.63
N THR A 116 -18.63 8.05 -20.31
CA THR A 116 -19.94 7.88 -19.63
C THR A 116 -20.87 9.04 -19.97
N GLN A 117 -20.29 10.24 -20.05
CA GLN A 117 -20.96 11.44 -20.52
C GLN A 117 -20.55 11.70 -21.98
N ARG A 118 -21.40 11.29 -22.92
CA ARG A 118 -21.15 11.38 -24.38
C ARG A 118 -20.74 12.78 -24.87
N ARG A 119 -21.14 13.85 -24.17
CA ARG A 119 -20.68 15.22 -24.44
C ARG A 119 -19.16 15.38 -24.43
N HIS A 120 -18.45 14.55 -23.66
CA HIS A 120 -16.99 14.60 -23.56
C HIS A 120 -16.26 13.96 -24.73
N ILE A 121 -16.95 13.24 -25.62
CA ILE A 121 -16.37 12.73 -26.89
C ILE A 121 -15.83 13.89 -27.73
N PHE A 122 -16.48 15.05 -27.69
CA PHE A 122 -16.08 16.24 -28.44
C PHE A 122 -15.23 17.22 -27.61
N SER A 123 -14.79 16.82 -26.40
CA SER A 123 -14.02 17.68 -25.51
C SER A 123 -12.52 17.56 -25.80
N PRO A 124 -11.84 18.62 -26.28
CA PRO A 124 -10.39 18.60 -26.45
C PRO A 124 -9.66 18.35 -25.13
N ARG A 125 -10.22 18.85 -24.01
CA ARG A 125 -9.71 18.62 -22.65
C ARG A 125 -9.69 17.12 -22.30
N MET A 126 -10.75 16.39 -22.65
CA MET A 126 -10.87 14.95 -22.38
C MET A 126 -9.83 14.16 -23.19
N TRP A 127 -9.71 14.44 -24.49
CA TRP A 127 -8.71 13.79 -25.33
C TRP A 127 -7.28 14.11 -24.90
N ARG A 128 -7.01 15.35 -24.46
CA ARG A 128 -5.71 15.72 -23.90
C ARG A 128 -5.40 14.92 -22.63
N MET A 129 -6.37 14.76 -21.73
CA MET A 129 -6.23 13.92 -20.55
C MET A 129 -5.89 12.47 -20.93
N ILE A 130 -6.65 11.86 -21.85
CA ILE A 130 -6.41 10.48 -22.31
C ILE A 130 -5.01 10.32 -22.90
N PHE A 131 -4.59 11.27 -23.74
CA PHE A 131 -3.24 11.28 -24.30
C PHE A 131 -2.17 11.35 -23.19
N ASP A 132 -2.36 12.24 -22.22
CA ASP A 132 -1.44 12.42 -21.11
C ASP A 132 -1.38 11.18 -20.18
N ILE A 133 -2.49 10.46 -20.00
CA ILE A 133 -2.52 9.17 -19.27
C ILE A 133 -1.63 8.14 -19.98
N VAL A 134 -1.81 7.96 -21.29
CA VAL A 134 -1.01 7.01 -22.07
C VAL A 134 0.46 7.40 -22.06
N ARG A 135 0.75 8.68 -22.29
CA ARG A 135 2.10 9.24 -22.21
C ARG A 135 2.73 8.96 -20.84
N PHE A 136 2.04 9.30 -19.76
CA PHE A 136 2.55 9.10 -18.40
C PHE A 136 2.86 7.63 -18.13
N ASN A 137 1.96 6.72 -18.46
CA ASN A 137 2.18 5.28 -18.24
C ASN A 137 3.35 4.72 -19.07
N GLN A 138 3.64 5.30 -20.24
CA GLN A 138 4.80 4.90 -21.05
C GLN A 138 6.12 5.42 -20.49
N PHE A 139 6.18 6.68 -20.04
CA PHE A 139 7.42 7.33 -19.61
C PHE A 139 7.71 7.23 -18.10
N ALA A 140 6.71 6.93 -17.27
CA ALA A 140 6.90 6.81 -15.83
C ALA A 140 7.88 5.69 -15.44
N LEU A 141 7.94 4.61 -16.24
CA LEU A 141 8.86 3.49 -16.00
C LEU A 141 10.32 3.89 -16.19
N ASP A 142 10.62 4.75 -17.18
CA ASP A 142 11.98 5.22 -17.44
C ASP A 142 12.50 6.07 -16.28
N LEU A 143 11.64 6.93 -15.72
CA LEU A 143 11.98 7.78 -14.58
C LEU A 143 12.23 6.97 -13.30
N LEU A 144 11.45 5.91 -13.07
CA LEU A 144 11.66 4.98 -11.95
C LEU A 144 12.94 4.16 -12.12
N ALA A 145 13.25 3.72 -13.34
CA ALA A 145 14.46 2.96 -13.63
C ALA A 145 15.74 3.79 -13.39
N GLU A 146 15.70 5.08 -13.74
CA GLU A 146 16.81 6.01 -13.47
C GLU A 146 17.01 6.26 -11.97
N ASP A 147 15.93 6.46 -11.19
CA ASP A 147 16.00 6.68 -9.74
C ASP A 147 16.48 5.41 -9.00
N ASP A 148 15.98 4.23 -9.36
CA ASP A 148 16.42 2.96 -8.79
C ASP A 148 17.90 2.68 -9.11
N ALA A 149 18.37 3.02 -10.32
CA ALA A 149 19.78 2.89 -10.68
C ALA A 149 20.68 3.85 -9.87
N GLN A 150 20.23 5.08 -9.63
CA GLN A 150 20.92 6.08 -8.79
C GLN A 150 20.94 5.69 -7.31
N ARG A 151 19.83 5.19 -6.78
CA ARG A 151 19.74 4.62 -5.42
C ARG A 151 20.62 3.39 -5.28
N ALA A 152 20.58 2.46 -6.23
CA ALA A 152 21.41 1.25 -6.22
C ALA A 152 22.91 1.57 -6.29
N THR A 153 23.31 2.60 -7.04
CA THR A 153 24.71 3.08 -7.04
C THR A 153 25.08 3.71 -5.70
N ALA A 154 24.22 4.51 -5.07
CA ALA A 154 24.46 5.02 -3.71
C ALA A 154 24.65 3.91 -2.66
N TYR A 155 23.90 2.80 -2.75
CA TYR A 155 24.10 1.62 -1.89
C TYR A 155 25.41 0.87 -2.17
N ARG A 156 25.92 0.90 -3.42
CA ARG A 156 27.17 0.21 -3.82
C ARG A 156 28.44 0.95 -3.41
N VAL A 157 28.41 2.27 -3.25
CA VAL A 157 29.62 3.07 -2.94
C VAL A 157 30.14 2.86 -1.50
N ASN A 158 29.38 2.20 -0.62
CA ASN A 158 29.85 1.82 0.73
C ASN A 158 30.71 0.54 0.79
N GLY A 159 31.04 -0.05 -0.36
CA GLY A 159 31.79 -1.31 -0.46
C GLY A 159 33.11 -1.17 -1.19
N ASN A 160 34.05 -0.37 -0.68
CA ASN A 160 35.47 -0.66 -0.89
C ASN A 160 36.28 -0.23 0.32
N GLY A 161 36.77 -1.23 1.06
CA GLY A 161 37.64 -1.04 2.21
C GLY A 161 38.90 -0.30 1.81
N ASN A 162 39.04 0.91 2.32
CA ASN A 162 40.28 1.47 2.84
C ASN A 162 39.89 2.71 3.65
N GLY A 163 39.90 2.54 4.98
CA GLY A 163 39.55 3.60 5.91
C GLY A 163 40.51 4.78 5.77
N HIS A 164 39.94 5.97 5.59
CA HIS A 164 40.37 7.30 6.01
C HIS A 164 39.82 8.32 5.01
N GLY A 165 38.57 8.73 5.22
CA GLY A 165 37.91 9.73 4.39
C GLY A 165 36.51 9.98 4.92
N MET A 166 36.37 10.98 5.79
CA MET A 166 35.07 11.44 6.28
C MET A 166 34.43 12.30 5.20
N SER A 167 34.02 11.68 4.08
CA SER A 167 33.15 12.32 3.09
C SER A 167 31.71 11.93 3.40
N THR A 168 31.05 12.73 4.23
CA THR A 168 29.59 12.77 4.24
C THR A 168 29.13 13.03 2.80
N PRO A 169 28.36 12.12 2.17
CA PRO A 169 27.80 12.41 0.87
C PRO A 169 26.84 13.59 1.06
N LYS A 170 27.17 14.75 0.46
CA LYS A 170 26.21 15.84 0.32
C LYS A 170 25.23 15.44 -0.77
N PHE A 171 24.21 14.68 -0.41
CA PHE A 171 23.01 14.58 -1.21
C PHE A 171 22.29 15.92 -1.08
N VAL A 172 22.42 16.78 -2.09
CA VAL A 172 21.36 17.75 -2.38
C VAL A 172 20.42 17.00 -3.32
N GLU A 173 19.56 16.15 -2.76
CA GLU A 173 18.37 15.70 -3.49
C GLU A 173 17.57 16.97 -3.78
N VAL A 174 17.52 17.38 -5.04
CA VAL A 174 16.48 18.32 -5.45
C VAL A 174 15.20 17.50 -5.42
N GLU A 175 14.50 17.51 -4.29
CA GLU A 175 13.14 16.99 -4.18
C GLU A 175 12.24 17.81 -5.12
N GLU A 176 12.07 17.35 -6.36
CA GLU A 176 11.08 17.92 -7.28
C GLU A 176 9.69 17.45 -6.82
N THR A 177 8.75 18.37 -6.67
CA THR A 177 7.38 17.96 -6.36
C THR A 177 6.72 17.34 -7.59
N ILE A 178 5.78 16.41 -7.40
CA ILE A 178 4.99 15.88 -8.52
C ILE A 178 4.34 17.01 -9.34
N GLY A 179 3.93 18.12 -8.69
CA GLY A 179 3.39 19.28 -9.38
C GLY A 179 4.40 20.02 -10.25
N ASP A 180 5.66 20.11 -9.81
CA ASP A 180 6.74 20.72 -10.60
C ASP A 180 7.11 19.84 -11.79
N TYR A 181 7.22 18.53 -11.58
CA TYR A 181 7.44 17.54 -12.63
C TYR A 181 6.36 17.65 -13.73
N LEU A 182 5.09 17.68 -13.34
CA LEU A 182 3.99 17.76 -14.30
C LEU A 182 4.04 19.04 -15.12
N ARG A 183 4.39 20.16 -14.50
CA ARG A 183 4.54 21.46 -15.19
C ARG A 183 5.72 21.44 -16.15
N ARG A 184 6.86 20.91 -15.72
CA ARG A 184 8.09 20.82 -16.52
C ARG A 184 7.89 19.94 -17.75
N GLU A 185 7.21 18.81 -17.61
CA GLU A 185 6.94 17.87 -18.70
C GLU A 185 5.71 18.25 -19.56
N GLY A 186 4.99 19.32 -19.21
CA GLY A 186 3.86 19.82 -19.98
C GLY A 186 2.60 18.94 -19.91
N TYR A 187 2.38 18.24 -18.79
CA TYR A 187 1.14 17.52 -18.55
C TYR A 187 -0.03 18.49 -18.31
N SER A 188 -1.22 18.14 -18.81
CA SER A 188 -2.40 19.00 -18.68
C SER A 188 -2.97 19.04 -17.27
N ASP A 189 -3.66 20.15 -16.95
CA ASP A 189 -4.45 20.26 -15.72
C ASP A 189 -5.54 19.17 -15.64
N ALA A 190 -6.08 18.72 -16.78
CA ALA A 190 -7.03 17.63 -16.81
C ALA A 190 -6.40 16.31 -16.34
N PHE A 191 -5.22 15.96 -16.83
CA PHE A 191 -4.48 14.81 -16.32
C PHE A 191 -4.17 14.92 -14.82
N ARG A 192 -3.75 16.10 -14.36
CA ARG A 192 -3.45 16.33 -12.94
C ARG A 192 -4.70 16.17 -12.06
N ASP A 193 -5.75 16.94 -12.36
CA ASP A 193 -6.91 17.13 -11.48
C ASP A 193 -7.96 16.03 -11.63
N ASP A 194 -8.13 15.51 -12.84
CA ASP A 194 -9.21 14.56 -13.17
C ASP A 194 -8.73 13.09 -13.18
N TYR A 195 -7.41 12.83 -13.17
CA TYR A 195 -6.83 11.47 -13.15
C TYR A 195 -5.84 11.27 -11.99
N LEU A 196 -4.73 12.01 -11.96
CA LEU A 196 -3.61 11.70 -11.07
C LEU A 196 -3.91 12.02 -9.59
N ILE A 197 -4.50 13.18 -9.29
CA ILE A 197 -4.89 13.55 -7.93
C ILE A 197 -5.92 12.56 -7.37
N PRO A 198 -7.04 12.25 -8.06
CA PRO A 198 -7.99 11.25 -7.58
C PRO A 198 -7.35 9.89 -7.31
N MET A 199 -6.51 9.40 -8.23
CA MET A 199 -5.82 8.11 -8.08
C MET A 199 -4.84 8.11 -6.91
N THR A 200 -4.05 9.16 -6.74
CA THR A 200 -3.07 9.25 -5.64
C THR A 200 -3.75 9.48 -4.29
N ALA A 201 -4.83 10.26 -4.23
CA ALA A 201 -5.61 10.49 -3.02
C ALA A 201 -6.36 9.24 -2.56
N ALA A 202 -6.80 8.39 -3.50
CA ALA A 202 -7.39 7.08 -3.19
C ALA A 202 -6.39 6.14 -2.48
N VAL A 203 -5.09 6.29 -2.76
CA VAL A 203 -4.03 5.47 -2.16
C VAL A 203 -3.45 6.12 -0.89
N TRP A 204 -3.29 7.44 -0.88
CA TRP A 204 -2.55 8.17 0.14
C TRP A 204 -3.36 9.32 0.70
N ARG A 205 -3.62 9.29 2.02
CA ARG A 205 -4.19 10.45 2.70
C ARG A 205 -3.15 11.56 2.80
N LYS A 206 -3.42 12.71 2.18
CA LYS A 206 -2.81 14.00 2.54
C LYS A 206 -3.80 14.81 3.37
N SER A 207 -3.31 15.49 4.41
CA SER A 207 -4.10 16.30 5.35
C SER A 207 -4.84 17.49 4.74
N ASN A 208 -4.63 17.80 3.45
CA ASN A 208 -5.24 18.94 2.75
C ASN A 208 -6.15 18.49 1.59
N ILE A 209 -6.49 17.20 1.50
CA ILE A 209 -7.42 16.68 0.49
C ILE A 209 -8.72 16.26 1.21
N ASP A 210 -9.38 17.20 1.88
CA ASP A 210 -10.69 17.01 2.51
C ASP A 210 -11.83 16.93 1.46
N GLN A 211 -11.49 16.63 0.20
CA GLN A 211 -12.38 16.68 -0.96
C GLN A 211 -12.41 15.37 -1.75
N VAL A 212 -11.77 14.30 -1.27
CA VAL A 212 -11.81 12.99 -1.93
C VAL A 212 -12.38 11.95 -0.99
N SER A 213 -13.41 11.26 -1.46
CA SER A 213 -13.99 10.05 -0.86
C SER A 213 -13.74 8.89 -1.80
N LEU A 214 -13.35 7.74 -1.25
CA LEU A 214 -13.16 6.51 -2.02
C LEU A 214 -14.20 5.49 -1.60
N THR A 215 -14.94 4.92 -2.55
CA THR A 215 -15.89 3.84 -2.29
C THR A 215 -15.51 2.60 -3.08
N TYR A 216 -15.24 1.51 -2.37
CA TYR A 216 -15.07 0.18 -2.94
C TYR A 216 -16.42 -0.51 -3.10
N ASN A 217 -16.64 -1.10 -4.27
CA ASN A 217 -17.79 -1.96 -4.53
C ASN A 217 -17.41 -3.42 -4.26
N MET A 218 -17.79 -3.92 -3.08
CA MET A 218 -17.42 -5.26 -2.62
C MET A 218 -18.22 -6.36 -3.33
N ASN A 219 -19.34 -6.01 -3.97
CA ASN A 219 -20.03 -6.95 -4.84
C ASN A 219 -19.16 -7.38 -6.02
N ILE A 220 -18.35 -6.45 -6.54
CA ILE A 220 -17.41 -6.73 -7.63
C ILE A 220 -16.12 -7.33 -7.05
N LEU A 221 -15.53 -6.66 -6.05
CA LEU A 221 -14.19 -7.04 -5.58
C LEU A 221 -14.13 -8.41 -4.92
N GLN A 222 -15.17 -8.78 -4.16
CA GLN A 222 -15.28 -10.05 -3.44
C GLN A 222 -16.38 -10.97 -3.99
N HIS A 223 -16.90 -10.68 -5.19
CA HIS A 223 -17.95 -11.48 -5.84
C HIS A 223 -19.21 -11.68 -4.98
N ILE A 224 -19.53 -10.73 -4.10
CA ILE A 224 -20.67 -10.83 -3.18
C ILE A 224 -21.99 -10.66 -3.96
N PRO A 225 -22.90 -11.66 -3.96
CA PRO A 225 -24.12 -11.61 -4.77
C PRO A 225 -25.05 -10.45 -4.38
N ARG A 226 -25.18 -9.46 -5.27
CA ARG A 226 -26.05 -8.29 -5.08
C ARG A 226 -27.52 -8.67 -4.88
N SER A 227 -28.00 -9.73 -5.55
CA SER A 227 -29.37 -10.24 -5.38
C SER A 227 -29.67 -10.62 -3.93
N THR A 228 -28.69 -11.23 -3.25
CA THR A 228 -28.81 -11.65 -1.85
C THR A 228 -28.51 -10.51 -0.89
N PHE A 229 -27.38 -9.82 -1.06
CA PHE A 229 -26.84 -8.89 -0.07
C PHE A 229 -27.10 -7.40 -0.34
N GLY A 230 -27.62 -7.07 -1.52
CA GLY A 230 -27.77 -5.67 -1.94
C GLY A 230 -26.41 -5.07 -2.27
N ASP A 231 -26.35 -3.74 -2.22
CA ASP A 231 -25.10 -2.99 -2.41
C ASP A 231 -24.23 -3.13 -1.14
N VAL A 232 -23.07 -3.74 -1.32
CA VAL A 232 -22.07 -3.90 -0.26
C VAL A 232 -20.90 -2.98 -0.59
N LEU A 233 -20.82 -1.88 0.16
CA LEU A 233 -19.90 -0.78 -0.11
C LEU A 233 -18.99 -0.53 1.09
N VAL A 234 -17.71 -0.26 0.84
CA VAL A 234 -16.76 0.23 1.85
C VAL A 234 -16.32 1.62 1.42
N THR A 235 -16.65 2.63 2.22
CA THR A 235 -16.31 4.03 1.91
C THR A 235 -15.27 4.57 2.88
N LEU A 236 -14.16 5.07 2.35
CA LEU A 236 -13.11 5.74 3.08
C LEU A 236 -13.29 7.26 3.00
N ASN A 237 -13.28 7.91 4.16
CA ASN A 237 -13.39 9.37 4.31
C ASN A 237 -14.57 9.95 3.51
N PRO A 238 -15.82 9.54 3.80
CA PRO A 238 -16.98 10.02 3.06
C PRO A 238 -17.10 11.54 3.16
N LEU A 239 -17.24 12.22 2.01
CA LEU A 239 -17.53 13.67 1.98
C LEU A 239 -18.93 13.97 2.54
N HIS A 240 -19.85 13.03 2.33
CA HIS A 240 -21.20 13.06 2.86
C HIS A 240 -21.45 11.74 3.57
N GLU A 241 -21.82 11.82 4.84
CA GLU A 241 -22.04 10.62 5.65
C GLU A 241 -23.15 9.75 5.04
N PRO A 242 -22.92 8.42 4.90
CA PRO A 242 -23.98 7.50 4.49
C PRO A 242 -25.12 7.51 5.52
N ASP A 243 -26.34 7.20 5.07
CA ASP A 243 -27.50 7.06 5.96
C ASP A 243 -27.14 6.09 7.11
N PRO A 244 -27.19 6.53 8.38
CA PRO A 244 -26.83 5.71 9.53
C PRO A 244 -27.56 4.36 9.57
N LYS A 245 -28.77 4.26 8.99
CA LYS A 245 -29.54 3.01 8.92
C LYS A 245 -28.94 1.96 7.98
N THR A 246 -28.07 2.38 7.06
CA THR A 246 -27.40 1.52 6.08
C THR A 246 -25.99 1.11 6.51
N VAL A 247 -25.44 1.75 7.55
CA VAL A 247 -24.09 1.52 8.04
C VAL A 247 -24.04 0.24 8.89
N GLN A 248 -23.22 -0.72 8.47
CA GLN A 248 -23.01 -1.99 9.19
C GLN A 248 -21.81 -1.93 10.15
N GLY A 249 -20.88 -0.99 9.95
CA GLY A 249 -19.72 -0.81 10.82
C GLY A 249 -18.91 0.44 10.46
N ARG A 250 -18.11 0.92 11.42
CA ARG A 250 -17.14 2.00 11.25
C ARG A 250 -15.84 1.60 11.90
N TYR A 251 -14.74 1.81 11.19
CA TYR A 251 -13.40 1.41 11.63
C TYR A 251 -12.44 2.56 11.35
N GLU A 252 -11.61 2.86 12.34
CA GLU A 252 -10.59 3.90 12.23
C GLU A 252 -9.22 3.27 12.09
N TYR A 253 -8.46 3.78 11.13
CA TYR A 253 -7.13 3.30 10.78
C TYR A 253 -6.17 4.48 10.64
N ALA A 254 -4.92 4.28 11.04
CA ALA A 254 -3.86 5.26 10.87
C ALA A 254 -2.91 4.78 9.76
N HIS A 255 -2.86 5.51 8.65
CA HIS A 255 -1.93 5.22 7.56
C HIS A 255 -0.64 6.04 7.71
N PRO A 256 0.55 5.47 7.49
CA PRO A 256 1.80 6.23 7.45
C PRO A 256 1.71 7.35 6.40
N LEU A 257 2.15 8.55 6.80
CA LEU A 257 2.36 9.65 5.85
C LEU A 257 3.72 9.46 5.18
N TYR A 258 3.71 9.33 3.86
CA TYR A 258 4.94 9.25 3.08
C TYR A 258 5.33 10.64 2.58
N ASN A 259 6.41 11.20 3.11
CA ASN A 259 6.95 12.52 2.78
C ASN A 259 8.49 12.50 2.79
N GLY A 260 9.13 13.62 2.40
CA GLY A 260 10.60 13.70 2.39
C GLY A 260 11.24 13.36 3.74
N ASP A 261 10.61 13.76 4.85
CA ASP A 261 11.09 13.42 6.20
C ASP A 261 11.03 11.91 6.48
N SER A 262 9.95 11.23 6.08
CA SER A 262 9.83 9.77 6.26
C SER A 262 10.87 9.02 5.42
N VAL A 263 11.14 9.47 4.19
CA VAL A 263 12.19 8.89 3.33
C VAL A 263 13.57 9.07 3.96
N ARG A 264 13.89 10.28 4.44
CA ARG A 264 15.14 10.54 5.17
C ARG A 264 15.27 9.68 6.43
N ALA A 265 14.18 9.51 7.19
CA ALA A 265 14.17 8.68 8.38
C ALA A 265 14.41 7.20 8.04
N GLN A 266 13.85 6.69 6.95
CA GLN A 266 14.08 5.32 6.48
C GLN A 266 15.56 5.06 6.17
N ALA A 267 16.26 6.01 5.56
CA ALA A 267 17.70 5.90 5.30
C ALA A 267 18.55 5.78 6.58
N LEU A 268 18.03 6.24 7.72
CA LEU A 268 18.70 6.17 9.02
C LEU A 268 18.38 4.88 9.79
N LEU A 269 17.42 4.07 9.33
CA LEU A 269 16.94 2.88 10.05
C LEU A 269 18.07 1.89 10.37
N ALA A 270 19.01 1.67 9.44
CA ALA A 270 20.15 0.77 9.63
C ALA A 270 21.04 1.17 10.82
N LYS A 271 21.04 2.44 11.25
CA LYS A 271 21.83 2.91 12.40
C LYS A 271 21.30 2.38 13.73
N ILE A 272 19.99 2.13 13.82
CA ILE A 272 19.31 1.73 15.05
C ILE A 272 18.96 0.23 15.10
N GLN A 273 19.02 -0.46 13.97
CA GLN A 273 18.79 -1.91 13.88
C GLN A 273 19.74 -2.71 14.77
N ASN A 274 19.20 -3.74 15.43
CA ASN A 274 19.92 -4.69 16.29
C ASN A 274 20.69 -4.04 17.45
N ARG A 275 20.38 -2.78 17.81
CA ARG A 275 20.97 -2.10 18.95
C ARG A 275 20.20 -2.48 20.21
N ARG A 276 20.93 -2.88 21.25
CA ARG A 276 20.34 -3.32 22.54
C ARG A 276 19.35 -4.48 22.39
N GLY A 277 19.55 -5.33 21.37
CA GLY A 277 18.68 -6.47 21.09
C GLY A 277 17.31 -6.09 20.52
N ILE A 278 17.17 -4.87 19.97
CA ILE A 278 15.93 -4.38 19.38
C ILE A 278 16.08 -4.32 17.86
N SER A 279 15.09 -4.84 17.15
CA SER A 279 14.97 -4.78 15.69
C SER A 279 13.60 -4.21 15.35
N TYR A 280 13.54 -3.38 14.32
CA TYR A 280 12.33 -2.68 13.88
C TYR A 280 11.86 -3.26 12.55
N ALA A 281 10.55 -3.50 12.47
CA ALA A 281 9.89 -4.00 11.27
C ALA A 281 8.49 -3.38 11.16
N GLY A 282 8.07 -3.10 9.93
CA GLY A 282 6.78 -2.47 9.65
C GLY A 282 6.68 -1.99 8.22
N ALA A 283 5.46 -1.79 7.73
CA ALA A 283 5.21 -1.24 6.40
C ALA A 283 5.88 0.14 6.19
N TRP A 284 5.96 0.94 7.27
CA TRP A 284 6.61 2.25 7.29
C TRP A 284 8.13 2.23 7.04
N THR A 285 8.78 1.06 7.04
CA THR A 285 10.21 0.93 6.72
C THR A 285 10.52 1.07 5.23
N LYS A 286 9.48 1.05 4.37
CA LYS A 286 9.56 1.25 2.92
C LYS A 286 8.35 2.05 2.43
N TYR A 287 7.57 1.56 1.47
CA TYR A 287 6.47 2.28 0.81
C TYR A 287 5.13 2.12 1.51
N GLY A 288 5.06 1.71 2.78
CA GLY A 288 3.80 1.70 3.53
C GLY A 288 2.80 0.62 3.11
N PHE A 289 3.13 -0.29 2.20
CA PHE A 289 2.24 -1.38 1.77
C PHE A 289 2.47 -2.68 2.55
N HIS A 290 1.58 -3.66 2.37
CA HIS A 290 1.66 -4.91 3.15
C HIS A 290 2.85 -5.77 2.75
N GLU A 291 3.22 -5.75 1.45
CA GLU A 291 4.45 -6.39 0.96
C GLU A 291 5.70 -5.86 1.69
N ASP A 292 5.72 -4.56 2.00
CA ASP A 292 6.85 -3.95 2.72
C ASP A 292 6.98 -4.52 4.13
N GLY A 293 5.85 -4.80 4.79
CA GLY A 293 5.83 -5.50 6.06
C GLY A 293 6.47 -6.89 5.97
N PHE A 294 6.15 -7.65 4.92
CA PHE A 294 6.72 -8.98 4.66
C PHE A 294 8.19 -8.95 4.22
N SER A 295 8.61 -7.84 3.60
CA SER A 295 9.95 -7.67 3.03
C SER A 295 10.94 -6.95 3.94
N THR A 296 10.58 -6.71 5.21
CA THR A 296 11.45 -6.06 6.20
C THR A 296 12.65 -6.93 6.58
N GLU A 297 13.67 -6.34 7.21
CA GLU A 297 14.97 -6.99 7.46
C GLU A 297 14.89 -8.31 8.26
N ALA A 298 13.85 -8.49 9.07
CA ALA A 298 13.53 -9.76 9.72
C ALA A 298 13.29 -10.91 8.72
N GLY A 299 12.85 -10.60 7.49
CA GLY A 299 12.77 -11.55 6.39
C GLY A 299 14.10 -11.72 5.64
N ARG A 300 14.81 -10.63 5.33
CA ARG A 300 16.04 -10.70 4.50
C ARG A 300 17.13 -11.60 5.09
N GLN A 301 17.18 -11.79 6.40
CA GLN A 301 18.19 -12.64 7.03
C GLN A 301 17.89 -14.15 6.93
N TYR A 302 16.69 -14.54 6.48
CA TYR A 302 16.23 -15.94 6.49
C TYR A 302 15.53 -16.40 5.18
N TRP A 303 15.37 -15.52 4.18
CA TRP A 303 14.77 -15.82 2.87
C TRP A 303 15.78 -15.96 1.72
N GLY A 304 17.08 -16.06 2.02
CA GLY A 304 18.15 -16.33 1.05
C GLY A 304 18.42 -17.81 0.86
#